data_AF-A0A969QM64-F1
#
_entry.id   AF-A0A969QM64-F1
#
_cell.length_a   1.000
_cell.length_b   1.000
_cell.length_c   1.000
_cell.angle_alpha   90.00
_cell.angle_beta   90.00
_cell.angle_gamma   90.00
#
_symmetry.space_group_name_H-M   'P 1'
#
loop_
_entity.id
_entity.type
_entity.pdbx_description
1 polymer ?
#
loop_
_entity_poly.entity_id
_entity_poly.type
_entity_poly.pdbx_seq_one_letter_code
_entity_poly.pdbx_strand_id
1 'polypeptide(L)'
;MSISHSLMQPPHAAKLAHQIEIHGDTIVDDYFWLRDRDNPQVMEYLKAENDYTERVLEPHAKLRESLFQELKARVKEDDISVPVKKDDYYYYSRVAAGKQYSIHCRKKGDLNSPEEIILDENQLAEGKPYFNSAHLASAPTINS
;
A
#
# COMPACT_ATOMS: atom_id res chain seq x y z
N MET A 1 -3.34 34.73 24.90
CA MET A 1 -4.47 33.82 25.18
C MET A 1 -3.91 32.41 25.26
N SER A 2 -3.86 31.83 26.47
CA SER A 2 -3.37 30.47 26.68
C SER A 2 -4.45 29.49 26.22
N ILE A 3 -4.20 28.78 25.12
CA ILE A 3 -5.07 27.68 24.72
C ILE A 3 -4.61 26.48 25.56
N SER A 4 -5.29 26.25 26.69
CA SER A 4 -5.16 24.99 27.41
C SER A 4 -5.75 23.89 26.55
N HIS A 5 -4.93 23.26 25.72
CA HIS A 5 -5.27 22.02 25.03
C HIS A 5 -5.47 20.97 26.14
N SER A 6 -6.72 20.58 26.40
CA SER A 6 -6.98 19.37 27.17
C SER A 6 -6.51 18.20 26.32
N LEU A 7 -5.21 17.89 26.39
CA LEU A 7 -4.61 16.80 25.67
C LEU A 7 -5.27 15.51 26.15
N MET A 8 -6.02 14.86 25.25
CA MET A 8 -6.42 13.48 25.45
C MET A 8 -5.17 12.69 25.88
N GLN A 9 -5.28 11.86 26.90
CA GLN A 9 -4.17 11.03 27.32
C GLN A 9 -3.96 9.92 26.28
N PRO A 10 -2.71 9.61 25.93
CA PRO A 10 -2.44 8.47 25.06
C PRO A 10 -2.95 7.17 25.73
N PRO A 11 -3.40 6.19 24.94
CA PRO A 11 -3.76 4.89 25.50
C PRO A 11 -2.52 4.23 26.09
N HIS A 12 -2.69 3.54 27.22
CA HIS A 12 -1.61 2.82 27.88
C HIS A 12 -1.77 1.32 27.63
N ALA A 13 -0.78 0.71 26.98
CA ALA A 13 -0.73 -0.74 26.83
C ALA A 13 -0.58 -1.42 28.19
N ALA A 14 -1.33 -2.50 28.41
CA ALA A 14 -1.15 -3.36 29.57
C ALA A 14 0.25 -4.00 29.54
N LYS A 15 0.90 -4.06 30.70
CA LYS A 15 2.15 -4.79 30.88
C LYS A 15 1.85 -6.22 31.29
N LEU A 16 2.18 -7.16 30.41
CA LEU A 16 2.03 -8.60 30.62
C LEU A 16 3.39 -9.24 30.38
N ALA A 17 4.16 -9.40 31.46
CA ALA A 17 5.52 -9.91 31.41
C ALA A 17 5.58 -11.28 30.70
N HIS A 18 6.32 -11.34 29.61
CA HIS A 18 6.64 -12.56 28.89
C HIS A 18 8.15 -12.78 28.90
N GLN A 19 8.59 -13.97 29.31
CA GLN A 19 10.02 -14.30 29.36
C GLN A 19 10.44 -15.00 28.08
N ILE A 20 11.55 -14.54 27.50
CA ILE A 20 12.16 -15.10 26.31
C ILE A 20 13.58 -15.51 26.67
N GLU A 21 13.92 -16.78 26.50
CA GLU A 21 15.30 -17.26 26.66
C GLU A 21 16.02 -17.27 25.32
N ILE A 22 17.13 -16.56 25.22
CA ILE A 22 17.96 -16.48 24.01
C ILE A 22 19.42 -16.68 24.42
N HIS A 23 20.06 -17.73 23.87
CA HIS A 23 21.47 -18.05 24.12
C HIS A 23 21.88 -18.17 25.61
N GLY A 24 20.93 -18.54 26.47
CA GLY A 24 21.15 -18.66 27.93
C GLY A 24 20.84 -17.40 28.72
N ASP A 25 20.45 -16.30 28.07
CA ASP A 25 19.98 -15.07 28.71
C ASP A 25 18.46 -15.02 28.72
N THR A 26 17.87 -14.55 29.83
CA THR A 26 16.42 -14.32 29.95
C THR A 26 16.10 -12.84 29.76
N ILE A 27 15.25 -12.54 28.78
CA ILE A 27 14.71 -11.20 28.50
C ILE A 27 13.24 -11.18 28.88
N VAL A 28 12.80 -10.12 29.58
CA VAL A 28 11.38 -9.89 29.88
C VAL A 28 10.83 -8.86 28.90
N ASP A 29 9.81 -9.23 28.14
CA ASP A 29 9.04 -8.34 27.27
C ASP A 29 7.62 -8.19 27.82
N ASP A 30 7.31 -7.02 28.38
CA ASP A 30 5.99 -6.68 28.93
C ASP A 30 4.90 -6.54 27.85
N TYR A 31 5.27 -6.44 26.57
CA TYR A 31 4.37 -6.12 25.47
C TYR A 31 4.35 -7.19 24.39
N PHE A 32 4.92 -8.36 24.66
CA PHE A 32 4.96 -9.48 23.73
C PHE A 32 3.57 -9.87 23.20
N TRP A 33 2.54 -9.69 24.03
CA TRP A 33 1.14 -9.96 23.69
C TRP A 33 0.61 -9.13 22.51
N LEU A 34 1.19 -7.95 22.22
CA LEU A 34 0.83 -7.11 21.07
C LEU A 34 1.16 -7.76 19.72
N ARG A 35 2.00 -8.79 19.72
CA ARG A 35 2.36 -9.55 18.52
C ARG A 35 1.22 -10.46 18.04
N ASP A 36 0.32 -10.87 18.94
CA ASP A 36 -0.77 -11.77 18.61
C ASP A 36 -1.93 -11.02 17.92
N ARG A 37 -2.06 -11.21 16.61
CA ARG A 37 -3.04 -10.50 15.78
C ARG A 37 -4.48 -10.91 16.05
N ASP A 38 -4.70 -12.13 16.54
CA ASP A 38 -6.04 -12.67 16.79
C ASP A 38 -6.52 -12.37 18.22
N ASN A 39 -5.65 -11.81 19.07
CA ASN A 39 -5.99 -11.41 20.42
C ASN A 39 -6.91 -10.17 20.41
N PRO A 40 -8.13 -10.25 20.98
CA PRO A 40 -9.06 -9.12 21.00
C PRO A 40 -8.53 -7.89 21.75
N GLN A 41 -7.66 -8.08 22.75
CA GLN A 41 -7.03 -6.96 23.48
C GLN A 41 -6.10 -6.15 22.56
N VAL A 42 -5.46 -6.80 21.58
CA VAL A 42 -4.57 -6.12 20.62
C VAL A 42 -5.41 -5.25 19.70
N MET A 43 -6.53 -5.78 19.20
CA MET A 43 -7.47 -5.02 18.39
C MET A 43 -8.10 -3.85 19.15
N GLU A 44 -8.41 -4.01 20.43
CA GLU A 44 -8.91 -2.93 21.29
C GLU A 44 -7.85 -1.83 21.46
N TYR A 45 -6.61 -2.21 21.76
CA TYR A 45 -5.51 -1.26 21.91
C TYR A 45 -5.21 -0.49 20.61
N LEU A 46 -5.16 -1.18 19.46
CA LEU A 46 -4.95 -0.54 18.16
C LEU A 46 -6.07 0.44 17.80
N LYS A 47 -7.32 0.14 18.15
CA LYS A 47 -8.44 1.09 17.97
C LYS A 47 -8.28 2.32 18.85
N ALA A 48 -7.88 2.14 20.11
CA ALA A 48 -7.63 3.26 21.02
C ALA A 48 -6.49 4.17 20.51
N GLU A 49 -5.43 3.58 19.95
CA GLU A 49 -4.33 4.33 19.33
C GLU A 49 -4.78 5.10 18.07
N ASN A 50 -5.61 4.49 17.22
CA ASN A 50 -6.17 5.17 16.05
C ASN A 50 -7.06 6.36 16.46
N ASP A 51 -7.93 6.17 17.45
CA ASP A 51 -8.80 7.21 17.98
C ASP A 51 -8.02 8.38 18.60
N TYR A 52 -6.96 8.06 19.35
CA TYR A 52 -6.04 9.05 19.90
C TYR A 52 -5.35 9.84 18.77
N THR A 53 -4.83 9.13 17.76
CA THR A 53 -4.17 9.73 16.60
C THR A 53 -5.09 10.68 15.85
N GLU A 54 -6.33 10.27 15.56
CA GLU A 54 -7.28 11.14 14.84
C GLU A 54 -7.62 12.40 15.63
N ARG A 55 -7.80 12.30 16.95
CA ARG A 55 -8.08 13.47 17.81
C ARG A 55 -6.89 14.42 17.92
N VAL A 56 -5.68 13.89 18.07
CA VAL A 56 -4.46 14.72 18.12
C VAL A 56 -4.20 15.40 16.78
N LEU A 57 -4.51 14.73 15.67
CA LEU A 57 -4.33 15.27 14.32
C LEU A 57 -5.53 16.09 13.80
N GLU A 58 -6.65 16.12 14.52
CA GLU A 58 -7.86 16.87 14.15
C GLU A 58 -7.56 18.35 13.84
N PRO A 59 -6.78 19.10 14.65
CA PRO A 59 -6.47 20.50 14.37
C PRO A 59 -5.73 20.71 13.03
N HIS A 60 -5.08 19.65 12.51
CA HIS A 60 -4.31 19.67 11.28
C HIS A 60 -5.09 19.15 10.06
N ALA A 61 -6.38 18.85 10.18
CA ALA A 61 -7.20 18.29 9.09
C ALA A 61 -7.12 19.11 7.80
N LYS A 62 -7.20 20.45 7.89
CA LYS A 62 -7.10 21.34 6.71
C LYS A 62 -5.73 21.28 6.03
N LEU A 63 -4.66 21.20 6.82
CA LEU A 63 -3.30 21.09 6.28
C LEU A 63 -3.09 19.73 5.61
N ARG A 64 -3.57 18.65 6.24
CA ARG A 64 -3.55 17.28 5.69
C ARG A 64 -4.25 17.24 4.33
N GLU A 65 -5.44 17.82 4.23
CA GLU A 65 -6.20 17.87 2.97
C GLU A 65 -5.46 18.69 1.90
N SER A 66 -4.92 19.85 2.26
CA SER A 66 -4.16 20.69 1.32
C SER A 66 -2.95 19.94 0.75
N LEU A 67 -2.18 19.26 1.61
CA LEU A 67 -1.03 18.47 1.18
C LEU A 67 -1.45 17.28 0.33
N PHE A 68 -2.57 16.61 0.67
CA PHE A 68 -3.11 15.51 -0.13
C PHE A 68 -3.45 15.97 -1.55
N GLN A 69 -4.16 17.09 -1.71
CA GLN A 69 -4.52 17.61 -3.04
C GLN A 69 -3.28 18.06 -3.82
N GLU A 70 -2.31 18.68 -3.16
CA GLU A 70 -1.06 19.08 -3.80
C GLU A 70 -0.27 17.87 -4.32
N LEU A 71 -0.11 16.83 -3.49
CA LEU A 71 0.57 15.60 -3.89
C LEU A 71 -0.18 14.92 -5.04
N LYS A 72 -1.52 14.81 -4.95
CA LYS A 72 -2.35 14.24 -6.00
C LYS A 72 -2.19 15.00 -7.33
N ALA A 73 -2.19 16.33 -7.30
CA ALA A 73 -2.03 17.16 -8.50
C ALA A 73 -0.65 17.01 -9.18
N ARG A 74 0.37 16.55 -8.43
CA ARG A 74 1.71 16.27 -8.98
C ARG A 74 1.83 14.87 -9.58
N VAL A 75 0.91 13.96 -9.28
CA VAL A 75 0.89 12.61 -9.84
C VAL A 75 0.21 12.66 -11.21
N LYS A 76 0.92 12.19 -12.24
CA LYS A 76 0.33 12.01 -13.56
C LYS A 76 -0.57 10.77 -13.53
N GLU A 77 -1.88 10.97 -13.66
CA GLU A 77 -2.85 9.87 -13.58
C GLU A 77 -2.77 8.91 -14.77
N ASP A 78 -2.31 9.40 -15.93
CA ASP A 78 -2.05 8.62 -17.13
C ASP A 78 -0.54 8.47 -17.38
N ASP A 79 -0.03 7.28 -17.16
CA ASP A 79 1.39 6.97 -17.42
C ASP A 79 1.51 5.81 -18.41
N ILE A 80 2.53 5.89 -19.25
CA ILE A 80 2.88 4.85 -20.22
C ILE A 80 4.38 4.62 -20.07
N SER A 81 4.77 3.40 -19.73
CA SER A 81 6.18 3.05 -19.65
C SER A 81 6.84 3.07 -21.03
N VAL A 82 8.15 3.29 -21.04
CA VAL A 82 8.94 3.23 -22.27
C VAL A 82 8.81 1.82 -22.89
N PRO A 83 8.35 1.69 -24.15
CA PRO A 83 8.19 0.38 -24.77
C PRO A 83 9.52 -0.37 -24.91
N VAL A 84 9.53 -1.62 -24.48
CA VAL A 84 10.70 -2.51 -24.57
C VAL A 84 10.46 -3.53 -25.67
N LYS A 85 11.38 -3.59 -26.63
CA LYS A 85 11.35 -4.61 -27.69
C LYS A 85 11.85 -5.94 -27.15
N LYS A 86 11.07 -7.01 -27.33
CA LYS A 86 11.46 -8.40 -27.08
C LYS A 86 10.85 -9.26 -28.19
N ASP A 87 11.71 -9.96 -28.93
CA ASP A 87 11.35 -10.68 -30.15
C ASP A 87 10.61 -9.77 -31.16
N ASP A 88 9.48 -10.25 -31.70
CA ASP A 88 8.62 -9.51 -32.63
C ASP A 88 7.61 -8.60 -31.92
N TYR A 89 7.75 -8.35 -30.61
CA TYR A 89 6.79 -7.56 -29.84
C TYR A 89 7.46 -6.41 -29.08
N TYR A 90 6.73 -5.30 -28.97
CA TYR A 90 7.00 -4.23 -28.02
C TYR A 90 6.08 -4.36 -26.84
N TYR A 91 6.65 -4.47 -25.65
CA TYR A 91 5.90 -4.56 -24.39
C TYR A 91 5.94 -3.21 -23.68
N TYR A 92 4.81 -2.84 -23.09
CA TYR A 92 4.72 -1.67 -22.23
C TYR A 92 3.55 -1.86 -21.25
N SER A 93 3.55 -1.03 -20.23
CA SER A 93 2.46 -0.91 -19.27
C SER A 93 1.89 0.50 -19.36
N ARG A 94 0.59 0.62 -19.08
CA ARG A 94 -0.06 1.92 -18.94
C ARG A 94 -0.99 1.94 -17.74
N VAL A 95 -1.02 3.08 -17.06
CA VAL A 95 -2.04 3.40 -16.06
C VAL A 95 -3.02 4.35 -16.74
N ALA A 96 -4.31 4.03 -16.68
CA ALA A 96 -5.35 4.92 -17.19
C ALA A 96 -5.78 5.90 -16.10
N ALA A 97 -6.18 7.11 -16.49
CA ALA A 97 -6.67 8.10 -15.54
C ALA A 97 -7.83 7.53 -14.66
N GLY A 98 -7.75 7.77 -13.36
CA GLY A 98 -8.69 7.23 -12.38
C GLY A 98 -8.59 5.71 -12.12
N LYS A 99 -7.62 5.00 -12.69
CA LYS A 99 -7.32 3.60 -12.37
C LYS A 99 -6.15 3.49 -11.40
N GLN A 100 -6.20 2.46 -10.55
CA GLN A 100 -5.21 2.26 -9.49
C GLN A 100 -4.08 1.30 -9.89
N TYR A 101 -4.31 0.46 -10.90
CA TYR A 101 -3.38 -0.59 -11.30
C TYR A 101 -3.00 -0.52 -12.78
N SER A 102 -1.89 -1.16 -13.13
CA SER A 102 -1.33 -1.14 -14.47
C SER A 102 -2.08 -2.08 -15.42
N ILE A 103 -2.16 -1.67 -16.68
CA ILE A 103 -2.59 -2.51 -17.80
C ILE A 103 -1.33 -2.86 -18.59
N HIS A 104 -1.03 -4.15 -18.70
CA HIS A 104 0.12 -4.67 -19.41
C HIS A 104 -0.27 -4.99 -20.85
N CYS A 105 0.46 -4.41 -21.79
CA CYS A 105 0.13 -4.41 -23.21
C CYS A 105 1.33 -4.86 -24.06
N ARG A 106 1.04 -5.31 -25.28
CA ARG A 106 2.05 -5.49 -26.33
C ARG A 106 1.56 -5.04 -27.70
N LYS A 107 2.51 -4.79 -28.60
CA LYS A 107 2.28 -4.49 -30.03
C LYS A 107 3.22 -5.31 -30.89
N LYS A 108 2.72 -5.89 -31.99
CA LYS A 108 3.52 -6.73 -32.88
C LYS A 108 4.28 -5.91 -33.93
N GLY A 109 5.59 -6.08 -34.03
CA GLY A 109 6.45 -5.59 -35.11
C GLY A 109 6.78 -4.09 -35.07
N ASP A 110 5.76 -3.25 -34.88
CA ASP A 110 5.85 -1.78 -34.89
C ASP A 110 5.02 -1.16 -33.75
N LEU A 111 5.40 0.04 -33.31
CA LEU A 111 4.68 0.78 -32.26
C LEU A 111 3.32 1.34 -32.73
N ASN A 112 3.07 1.40 -34.03
CA ASN A 112 1.78 1.80 -34.61
C ASN A 112 0.83 0.61 -34.83
N SER A 113 1.29 -0.63 -34.60
CA SER A 113 0.44 -1.81 -34.66
C SER A 113 -0.65 -1.77 -33.57
N PRO A 114 -1.78 -2.47 -33.78
CA PRO A 114 -2.84 -2.59 -32.78
C PRO A 114 -2.31 -3.07 -31.42
N GLU A 115 -2.79 -2.44 -30.35
CA GLU A 115 -2.50 -2.85 -28.97
C GLU A 115 -3.20 -4.17 -28.64
N GLU A 116 -2.46 -5.10 -28.04
CA GLU A 116 -2.97 -6.31 -27.41
C GLU A 116 -2.81 -6.20 -25.88
N ILE A 117 -3.91 -6.30 -25.15
CA ILE A 117 -3.87 -6.33 -23.67
C ILE A 117 -3.51 -7.74 -23.22
N ILE A 118 -2.43 -7.86 -22.46
CA ILE A 118 -1.97 -9.12 -21.85
C ILE A 118 -2.66 -9.32 -20.50
N LEU A 119 -2.72 -8.26 -19.69
CA LEU A 119 -3.25 -8.31 -18.34
C LEU A 119 -3.79 -6.94 -17.92
N ASP A 120 -5.04 -6.91 -17.48
CA ASP A 120 -5.63 -5.74 -16.81
C ASP A 120 -5.74 -6.04 -15.31
N GLU A 121 -4.83 -5.46 -14.52
CA GLU A 121 -4.81 -5.65 -13.07
C GLU A 121 -6.04 -5.03 -12.39
N ASN A 122 -6.70 -4.04 -13.01
CA ASN A 122 -7.89 -3.42 -12.44
C ASN A 122 -9.08 -4.39 -12.44
N GLN A 123 -9.21 -5.21 -13.48
CA GLN A 123 -10.23 -6.27 -13.53
C GLN A 123 -9.96 -7.35 -12.47
N LEU A 124 -8.69 -7.66 -12.22
CA LEU A 124 -8.32 -8.63 -11.19
C LEU A 124 -8.49 -8.09 -9.77
N ALA A 125 -8.34 -6.79 -9.58
CA ALA A 125 -8.50 -6.11 -8.30
C ALA A 125 -9.97 -5.81 -7.95
N GLU A 126 -10.89 -5.91 -8.91
CA GLU A 126 -12.29 -5.56 -8.71
C GLU A 126 -12.92 -6.38 -7.57
N GLY A 127 -13.62 -5.69 -6.67
CA GLY A 127 -14.27 -6.28 -5.50
C GLY A 127 -13.32 -6.76 -4.38
N LYS A 128 -12.00 -6.57 -4.51
CA LYS A 128 -11.03 -6.98 -3.49
C LYS A 128 -10.62 -5.78 -2.63
N PRO A 129 -10.56 -5.93 -1.29
CA PRO A 129 -10.09 -4.86 -0.40
C PRO A 129 -8.58 -4.59 -0.56
N TYR A 130 -7.84 -5.52 -1.15
CA TYR A 130 -6.42 -5.41 -1.45
C TYR A 130 -6.05 -6.29 -2.66
N PHE A 131 -5.21 -5.79 -3.56
CA PHE A 131 -4.66 -6.53 -4.69
C PHE A 131 -3.19 -6.16 -4.90
N ASN A 132 -2.37 -7.15 -5.25
CA ASN A 132 -0.96 -6.96 -5.58
C ASN A 132 -0.51 -8.04 -6.58
N SER A 133 0.21 -7.62 -7.61
CA SER A 133 0.83 -8.47 -8.62
C SER A 133 2.35 -8.32 -8.53
N ALA A 134 3.04 -9.35 -8.05
CA ALA A 134 4.48 -9.27 -7.76
C ALA A 134 5.38 -9.56 -8.97
N HIS A 135 4.93 -10.42 -9.89
CA HIS A 135 5.74 -10.85 -11.03
C HIS A 135 4.86 -11.12 -12.24
N LEU A 136 5.20 -10.50 -13.37
CA LEU A 136 4.63 -10.80 -14.67
C LEU A 136 5.71 -11.45 -15.55
N ALA A 137 5.44 -12.67 -16.02
CA ALA A 137 6.30 -13.36 -16.97
C ALA A 137 5.56 -13.52 -18.31
N SER A 138 6.16 -13.05 -19.40
CA SER A 138 5.73 -13.44 -20.74
C SER A 138 6.44 -14.72 -21.17
N ALA A 139 5.69 -15.70 -21.66
CA ALA A 139 6.25 -16.91 -22.24
C ALA A 139 7.20 -16.56 -23.40
N PRO A 140 8.35 -17.25 -23.57
CA PRO A 140 9.22 -17.05 -24.71
C PRO A 140 8.46 -17.40 -26.00
N THR A 141 8.66 -16.58 -27.02
CA THR A 141 8.09 -16.81 -28.34
C THR A 141 8.88 -17.96 -28.98
N ILE A 142 8.39 -19.20 -28.87
CA ILE A 142 9.00 -20.33 -29.60
C ILE A 142 8.57 -20.14 -31.06
N ASN A 143 9.44 -19.55 -31.88
CA ASN A 143 9.27 -19.57 -33.32
C ASN A 143 9.57 -21.00 -33.81
N SER A 144 8.53 -21.69 -34.29
CA SER A 144 8.65 -22.92 -35.09
C SER A 144 9.20 -22.63 -36.48
#